data_AF-A0A2U2C930-F1
#
_entry.id   AF-A0A2U2C930-F1
#
_cell.length_a   1.000
_cell.length_b   1.000
_cell.length_c   1.000
_cell.angle_alpha   90.00
_cell.angle_beta   90.00
_cell.angle_gamma   90.00
#
_symmetry.space_group_name_H-M   'P 1'
#
loop_
_entity.id
_entity.type
_entity.pdbx_description
1 polymer ?
#
loop_
_entity_poly.entity_id
_entity_poly.type
_entity_poly.pdbx_seq_one_letter_code
_entity_poly.pdbx_strand_id
1 'polypeptide(L)'
;MANIVSNILFFQLGRPLLFENEAQSAKVIAVLFEMEPLPLMFTNGPLYMAIAAVIGVIHGLVFYWIEPALPRGIVARGLAFGAILWALMALYFEFHTPFNMFGEPVALVAVELVFWIAVVAVQGLVLSIIYGRGRDELASPVE
;
A
#
# COMPACT_ATOMS: atom_id res chain seq x y z
N MET A 1 -4.85 -7.03 -3.93
CA MET A 1 -4.48 -7.21 -2.50
C MET A 1 -4.24 -5.91 -1.78
N ALA A 2 -3.22 -5.11 -2.15
CA ALA A 2 -2.92 -3.84 -1.48
C ALA A 2 -4.15 -2.95 -1.26
N ASN A 3 -4.94 -2.71 -2.31
CA ASN A 3 -6.15 -1.89 -2.21
C ASN A 3 -7.20 -2.44 -1.22
N ILE A 4 -7.36 -3.76 -1.14
CA ILE A 4 -8.31 -4.38 -0.20
C ILE A 4 -7.81 -4.17 1.24
N VAL A 5 -6.52 -4.45 1.47
CA VAL A 5 -5.89 -4.30 2.78
C VAL A 5 -5.91 -2.84 3.24
N SER A 6 -5.60 -1.89 2.35
CA SER A 6 -5.63 -0.46 2.67
C SER A 6 -7.05 0.01 2.99
N ASN A 7 -8.07 -0.41 2.22
CA ASN A 7 -9.45 -0.04 2.52
C ASN A 7 -9.90 -0.53 3.89
N ILE A 8 -9.54 -1.76 4.28
CA ILE A 8 -9.83 -2.29 5.61
C ILE A 8 -9.10 -1.50 6.69
N LEU A 9 -7.78 -1.31 6.55
CA LEU A 9 -6.97 -0.65 7.56
C LEU A 9 -7.34 0.82 7.76
N PHE A 10 -7.52 1.59 6.68
CA PHE A 10 -7.77 3.04 6.77
C PHE A 10 -9.25 3.34 7.04
N PHE A 11 -10.17 2.72 6.31
CA PHE A 11 -11.58 3.15 6.33
C PHE A 11 -12.49 2.31 7.24
N GLN A 12 -12.06 1.13 7.68
CA GLN A 12 -12.82 0.33 8.64
C GLN A 12 -12.20 0.39 10.04
N LEU A 13 -10.93 0.00 10.18
CA LEU A 13 -10.27 -0.10 11.48
C LEU A 13 -9.70 1.24 11.95
N GLY A 14 -9.07 1.96 11.03
CA GLY A 14 -8.38 3.22 11.29
C GLY A 14 -9.28 4.44 11.33
N ARG A 15 -10.51 4.33 10.82
CA ARG A 15 -11.42 5.47 10.64
C ARG A 15 -11.63 6.31 11.91
N PRO A 16 -11.86 5.73 13.10
CA PRO A 16 -12.01 6.53 14.32
C PRO A 16 -10.75 7.31 14.68
N LEU A 17 -9.58 6.74 14.41
CA LEU A 17 -8.27 7.31 14.75
C LEU A 17 -7.79 8.35 13.72
N LEU A 18 -8.07 8.11 12.44
CA LEU A 18 -7.60 8.92 11.32
C LEU A 18 -8.62 9.98 10.91
N PHE A 19 -9.91 9.65 10.79
CA PHE A 19 -10.88 10.54 10.13
C PHE A 19 -11.95 11.11 11.07
N GLU A 20 -12.19 10.51 12.24
CA GLU A 20 -13.12 11.04 13.26
C GLU A 20 -12.37 11.72 14.42
N ASN A 21 -11.05 11.91 14.24
CA ASN A 21 -10.17 12.53 15.22
C ASN A 21 -10.21 14.05 15.09
N GLU A 22 -10.50 14.76 16.18
CA GLU A 22 -10.55 16.23 16.20
C GLU A 22 -9.21 16.89 15.83
N ALA A 23 -8.10 16.19 15.99
CA ALA A 23 -6.78 16.68 15.59
C ALA A 23 -6.55 16.61 14.07
N GLN A 24 -7.38 15.87 13.31
CA GLN A 24 -7.21 15.70 11.88
C GLN A 24 -7.31 17.05 11.14
N SER A 25 -6.54 17.17 10.06
CA SER A 25 -6.64 18.31 9.16
C SER A 25 -8.04 18.44 8.58
N ALA A 26 -8.65 19.61 8.83
CA ALA A 26 -9.93 19.98 8.22
C ALA A 26 -9.87 19.91 6.68
N LYS A 27 -8.70 20.11 6.07
CA LYS A 27 -8.53 20.02 4.62
C LYS A 27 -8.56 18.58 4.12
N VAL A 28 -8.00 17.63 4.87
CA VAL A 28 -8.13 16.20 4.58
C VAL A 28 -9.60 15.80 4.62
N ILE A 29 -10.31 16.16 5.70
CA ILE A 29 -11.75 15.87 5.86
C ILE A 29 -12.57 16.48 4.72
N ALA A 30 -12.35 17.76 4.44
CA ALA A 30 -13.07 18.45 3.38
C ALA A 30 -12.87 17.79 2.01
N VAL A 31 -11.62 17.52 1.61
CA VAL A 31 -11.33 16.91 0.30
C VAL A 31 -11.82 15.47 0.20
N LEU A 32 -11.74 14.71 1.30
CA LEU A 32 -12.08 13.30 1.30
C LEU A 32 -13.59 13.05 1.38
N PHE A 33 -14.34 13.87 2.13
CA PHE A 33 -15.73 13.57 2.48
C PHE A 33 -16.76 14.67 2.17
N GLU A 34 -16.35 15.91 1.90
CA GLU A 34 -17.30 17.05 1.85
C GLU A 34 -17.30 17.78 0.49
N MET A 35 -16.13 17.92 -0.15
CA MET A 35 -15.97 18.68 -1.38
C MET A 35 -16.41 17.86 -2.60
N GLU A 36 -17.33 18.40 -3.37
CA GLU A 36 -17.74 17.82 -4.65
C GLU A 36 -16.78 18.22 -5.80
N PRO A 37 -16.45 17.30 -6.74
CA PRO A 37 -16.89 15.91 -6.76
C PRO A 37 -16.16 15.07 -5.71
N LEU A 38 -16.91 14.22 -5.00
CA LEU A 38 -16.31 13.28 -4.05
C LEU A 38 -15.30 12.34 -4.74
N PRO A 39 -14.29 11.85 -4.00
CA PRO A 39 -13.31 10.90 -4.51
C PRO A 39 -13.92 9.70 -5.22
N LEU A 40 -13.24 9.23 -6.28
CA LEU A 40 -13.72 8.15 -7.15
C LEU A 40 -14.10 6.87 -6.38
N MET A 41 -13.44 6.58 -5.27
CA MET A 41 -13.74 5.41 -4.44
C MET A 41 -15.15 5.45 -3.82
N PHE A 42 -15.74 6.64 -3.65
CA PHE A 42 -17.12 6.82 -3.17
C PHE A 42 -18.13 6.93 -4.30
N THR A 43 -17.73 7.45 -5.46
CA THR A 43 -18.64 7.75 -6.57
C THR A 43 -18.68 6.66 -7.66
N ASN A 44 -17.61 5.89 -7.83
CA ASN A 44 -17.51 4.80 -8.79
C ASN A 44 -16.50 3.72 -8.34
N GLY A 45 -16.92 2.92 -7.35
CA GLY A 45 -16.14 1.82 -6.80
C GLY A 45 -15.59 0.83 -7.84
N PRO A 46 -16.38 0.35 -8.82
CA PRO A 46 -15.89 -0.57 -9.85
C PRO A 46 -14.73 -0.01 -10.67
N LEU A 47 -14.82 1.26 -11.12
CA LEU A 47 -13.73 1.89 -11.87
C LEU A 47 -12.49 2.07 -11.00
N TYR A 48 -12.67 2.52 -9.76
CA TYR A 48 -11.57 2.64 -8.79
C TYR A 48 -10.85 1.29 -8.57
N MET A 49 -11.61 0.20 -8.38
CA MET A 49 -11.06 -1.14 -8.23
C MET A 49 -10.33 -1.63 -9.49
N ALA A 50 -10.84 -1.31 -10.68
CA ALA A 50 -10.18 -1.65 -11.95
C ALA A 50 -8.83 -0.94 -12.10
N ILE A 51 -8.77 0.36 -11.79
CA ILE A 51 -7.52 1.14 -11.79
C ILE A 51 -6.53 0.55 -10.76
N ALA A 52 -7.00 0.27 -9.54
CA ALA A 52 -6.18 -0.34 -8.50
C ALA A 52 -5.63 -1.72 -8.90
N ALA A 53 -6.41 -2.51 -9.65
CA ALA A 53 -5.96 -3.79 -10.18
C ALA A 53 -4.86 -3.61 -11.23
N VAL A 54 -4.99 -2.63 -12.14
CA VAL A 54 -3.94 -2.30 -13.12
C VAL A 54 -2.64 -1.87 -12.43
N ILE A 55 -2.71 -1.00 -11.42
CA ILE A 55 -1.54 -0.61 -10.60
C ILE A 55 -0.93 -1.85 -9.94
N GLY A 56 -1.77 -2.74 -9.39
CA GLY A 56 -1.32 -4.01 -8.82
C GLY A 56 -0.57 -4.91 -9.81
N VAL A 57 -1.02 -4.99 -11.05
CA VAL A 57 -0.33 -5.71 -12.13
C VAL A 57 1.03 -5.08 -12.41
N ILE A 58 1.12 -3.75 -12.48
CA ILE A 58 2.40 -3.04 -12.65
C ILE A 58 3.36 -3.38 -11.50
N HIS A 59 2.91 -3.36 -10.25
CA HIS A 59 3.74 -3.77 -9.11
C HIS A 59 4.22 -5.23 -9.25
N GLY A 60 3.36 -6.13 -9.74
CA GLY A 60 3.73 -7.52 -10.00
C GLY A 60 4.79 -7.67 -11.10
N LEU A 61 4.69 -6.90 -12.19
CA LEU A 61 5.70 -6.88 -13.25
C LEU A 61 7.04 -6.35 -12.75
N VAL A 62 7.02 -5.27 -11.95
CA VAL A 62 8.23 -4.73 -11.32
C VAL A 62 8.84 -5.76 -10.38
N PHE A 63 8.04 -6.40 -9.53
CA PHE A 63 8.49 -7.50 -8.67
C PHE A 63 9.19 -8.57 -9.50
N TYR A 64 8.52 -9.09 -10.53
CA TYR A 64 9.06 -10.14 -11.40
C TYR A 64 10.41 -9.74 -12.03
N TRP A 65 10.54 -8.48 -12.45
CA TRP A 65 11.76 -7.99 -13.07
C TRP A 65 12.94 -7.88 -12.10
N ILE A 66 12.70 -7.43 -10.86
CA ILE A 66 13.77 -7.24 -9.86
C ILE A 66 13.95 -8.43 -8.91
N GLU A 67 13.04 -9.42 -8.96
CA GLU A 67 13.04 -10.64 -8.16
C GLU A 67 14.43 -11.30 -8.04
N PRO A 68 15.23 -11.43 -9.13
CA PRO A 68 16.54 -12.06 -9.06
C PRO A 68 17.55 -11.36 -8.13
N ALA A 69 17.34 -10.07 -7.86
CA ALA A 69 18.19 -9.26 -7.00
C ALA A 69 17.69 -9.17 -5.55
N LEU A 70 16.47 -9.66 -5.27
CA LEU A 70 15.89 -9.67 -3.94
C LEU A 70 16.44 -10.84 -3.10
N PRO A 71 16.33 -10.78 -1.76
CA PRO A 71 16.75 -11.88 -0.89
C PRO A 71 16.10 -13.23 -1.24
N ARG A 72 16.81 -14.31 -0.94
CA ARG A 72 16.27 -15.67 -1.05
C ARG A 72 15.24 -15.96 0.05
N GLY A 73 14.33 -16.90 -0.21
CA GLY A 73 13.22 -17.25 0.67
C GLY A 73 12.01 -16.33 0.53
N ILE A 74 10.82 -16.93 0.50
CA ILE A 74 9.53 -16.27 0.22
C ILE A 74 9.27 -15.07 1.14
N VAL A 75 9.50 -15.22 2.45
CA VAL A 75 9.22 -14.15 3.42
C VAL A 75 10.18 -12.98 3.25
N ALA A 76 11.48 -13.24 3.22
CA ALA A 76 12.50 -12.20 3.11
C ALA A 76 12.37 -11.43 1.78
N ARG A 77 12.08 -12.12 0.69
CA ARG A 77 11.86 -11.54 -0.64
C ARG A 77 10.63 -10.64 -0.67
N GLY A 78 9.51 -11.13 -0.14
CA GLY A 78 8.26 -10.37 -0.06
C GLY A 78 8.39 -9.12 0.81
N LEU A 79 9.02 -9.23 1.98
CA LEU A 79 9.25 -8.09 2.87
C LEU A 79 10.24 -7.08 2.27
N ALA A 80 11.29 -7.53 1.58
CA ALA A 80 12.23 -6.65 0.89
C ALA A 80 11.51 -5.83 -0.20
N PHE A 81 10.65 -6.47 -1.00
CA PHE A 81 9.85 -5.75 -1.98
C PHE A 81 8.83 -4.80 -1.33
N GLY A 82 8.20 -5.23 -0.24
CA GLY A 82 7.32 -4.38 0.56
C GLY A 82 8.04 -3.12 1.05
N ALA A 83 9.27 -3.25 1.56
CA ALA A 83 10.08 -2.11 2.00
C ALA A 83 10.42 -1.15 0.84
N ILE A 84 10.70 -1.68 -0.36
CA ILE A 84 10.91 -0.86 -1.56
C ILE A 84 9.64 -0.06 -1.89
N LEU A 85 8.47 -0.72 -1.93
CA LEU A 85 7.19 -0.04 -2.18
C LEU A 85 6.88 1.00 -1.10
N TRP A 86 7.13 0.67 0.17
CA TRP A 86 6.93 1.61 1.27
C TRP A 86 7.78 2.87 1.09
N ALA A 87 9.07 2.70 0.78
CA ALA A 87 10.00 3.81 0.63
C ALA A 87 9.70 4.68 -0.61
N LEU A 88 9.35 4.05 -1.74
CA LEU A 88 9.15 4.76 -3.00
C LEU A 88 7.73 5.33 -3.16
N MET A 89 6.72 4.70 -2.57
CA MET A 89 5.32 5.08 -2.71
C MET A 89 4.78 5.74 -1.44
N ALA A 90 4.78 5.02 -0.32
CA ALA A 90 4.11 5.47 0.90
C ALA A 90 4.81 6.70 1.49
N LEU A 91 6.13 6.63 1.74
CA LEU A 91 6.87 7.78 2.28
C LEU A 91 6.72 9.04 1.43
N TYR A 92 6.85 8.90 0.11
CA TYR A 92 6.75 10.04 -0.79
C TYR A 92 5.33 10.63 -0.83
N PHE A 93 4.31 9.77 -0.91
CA PHE A 93 2.91 10.19 -0.93
C PHE A 93 2.51 10.89 0.38
N GLU A 94 2.80 10.26 1.51
CA GLU A 94 2.47 10.76 2.86
C GLU A 94 3.15 12.11 3.16
N PHE A 95 4.42 12.25 2.77
CA PHE A 95 5.12 13.52 2.87
C PHE A 95 4.49 14.60 1.97
N HIS A 96 4.25 14.28 0.69
CA HIS A 96 3.86 15.29 -0.28
C HIS A 96 2.40 15.75 -0.10
N THR A 97 1.50 14.81 0.19
CA THR A 97 0.05 15.04 0.13
C THR A 97 -0.54 15.26 1.53
N PRO A 98 -0.71 14.23 2.41
CA PRO A 98 -1.17 14.41 3.79
C PRO A 98 -0.42 15.50 4.56
N PHE A 99 0.89 15.37 4.72
CA PHE A 99 1.68 16.30 5.53
C PHE A 99 1.80 17.68 4.89
N ASN A 100 2.38 17.76 3.69
CA ASN A 100 2.72 19.04 3.08
C ASN A 100 1.52 19.77 2.45
N MET A 101 0.72 19.11 1.61
CA MET A 101 -0.39 19.77 0.92
C MET A 101 -1.62 19.97 1.81
N PHE A 102 -1.91 19.02 2.69
CA PHE A 102 -3.11 19.05 3.52
C PHE A 102 -2.85 19.47 4.96
N GLY A 103 -1.60 19.54 5.42
CA GLY A 103 -1.28 19.99 6.77
C GLY A 103 -1.72 19.00 7.84
N GLU A 104 -1.74 17.71 7.52
CA GLU A 104 -2.07 16.65 8.47
C GLU A 104 -1.04 16.60 9.61
N PRO A 105 -1.48 16.43 10.88
CA PRO A 105 -0.54 16.32 11.99
C PRO A 105 0.43 15.15 11.81
N VAL A 106 1.71 15.39 12.12
CA VAL A 106 2.79 14.40 12.01
C VAL A 106 2.46 13.09 12.72
N ALA A 107 1.75 13.15 13.85
CA ALA A 107 1.34 11.96 14.59
C ALA A 107 0.37 11.06 13.79
N LEU A 108 -0.56 11.63 13.02
CA LEU A 108 -1.49 10.88 12.19
C LEU A 108 -0.79 10.32 10.96
N VAL A 109 0.04 11.12 10.29
CA VAL A 109 0.89 10.66 9.17
C VAL A 109 1.78 9.49 9.60
N ALA A 110 2.32 9.51 10.81
CA ALA A 110 3.10 8.40 11.33
C ALA A 110 2.27 7.11 11.51
N VAL A 111 1.00 7.22 11.92
CA VAL A 111 0.07 6.08 12.00
C VAL A 111 -0.24 5.55 10.61
N GLU A 112 -0.52 6.43 9.64
CA GLU A 112 -0.78 6.05 8.24
C GLU A 112 0.41 5.32 7.63
N LEU A 113 1.64 5.79 7.87
CA LEU A 113 2.87 5.13 7.45
C LEU A 113 3.01 3.72 8.04
N VAL A 114 2.59 3.50 9.29
CA VAL A 114 2.55 2.17 9.91
C VAL A 114 1.51 1.27 9.23
N PHE A 115 0.33 1.80 8.90
CA PHE A 115 -0.66 1.05 8.14
C PHE A 115 -0.13 0.67 6.75
N TRP A 116 0.58 1.59 6.08
CA TRP A 116 1.21 1.30 4.80
C TRP A 116 2.23 0.17 4.88
N ILE A 117 2.99 0.01 5.99
CA ILE A 117 3.89 -1.14 6.19
C ILE A 117 3.09 -2.45 6.08
N ALA A 118 1.94 -2.54 6.75
CA ALA A 118 1.10 -3.74 6.68
C ALA A 118 0.55 -3.98 5.26
N VAL A 119 0.08 -2.93 4.58
CA VAL A 119 -0.44 -3.01 3.21
C VAL A 119 0.61 -3.57 2.25
N VAL A 120 1.80 -2.97 2.23
CA VAL A 120 2.86 -3.34 1.29
C VAL A 120 3.55 -4.65 1.67
N ALA A 121 3.60 -5.01 2.95
CA ALA A 121 4.05 -6.33 3.39
C ALA A 121 3.13 -7.43 2.86
N VAL A 122 1.80 -7.28 3.00
CA VAL A 122 0.85 -8.25 2.45
C VAL A 122 0.98 -8.33 0.93
N GLN A 123 1.11 -7.20 0.23
CA GLN A 123 1.32 -7.20 -1.21
C GLN A 123 2.60 -7.95 -1.61
N GLY A 124 3.72 -7.60 -0.99
CA GLY A 124 5.03 -8.20 -1.28
C GLY A 124 5.05 -9.71 -1.00
N LEU A 125 4.46 -10.15 0.10
CA LEU A 125 4.34 -11.57 0.43
C LEU A 125 3.50 -12.33 -0.61
N VAL A 126 2.34 -11.78 -1.00
CA VAL A 126 1.49 -12.41 -2.03
C VAL A 126 2.24 -12.52 -3.37
N LEU A 127 2.94 -11.46 -3.79
CA LEU A 127 3.74 -11.50 -5.02
C LEU A 127 4.87 -12.53 -4.92
N SER A 128 5.57 -12.58 -3.78
CA SER A 128 6.63 -13.55 -3.57
C SER A 128 6.13 -15.00 -3.50
N ILE A 129 4.91 -15.24 -3.02
CA ILE A 129 4.30 -16.60 -3.03
C ILE A 129 3.95 -17.01 -4.45
N ILE A 130 3.43 -16.10 -5.27
CA ILE A 130 3.00 -16.38 -6.65
C ILE A 130 4.21 -16.56 -7.56
N TYR A 131 5.19 -15.66 -7.49
CA TYR A 131 6.30 -15.60 -8.44
C TYR A 131 7.61 -16.19 -7.92
N GLY A 132 7.76 -16.37 -6.60
CA GLY A 132 9.04 -16.75 -5.99
C GLY A 132 9.32 -18.25 -5.90
N ARG A 133 8.32 -19.12 -6.08
CA ARG A 133 8.44 -20.59 -5.90
C ARG A 133 9.38 -21.24 -6.92
N GLY A 134 9.40 -20.76 -8.15
CA GLY A 134 10.15 -21.39 -9.25
C GLY A 134 11.67 -21.44 -9.06
N ARG A 135 12.26 -20.60 -8.17
CA ARG A 135 13.72 -20.58 -7.92
C ARG A 135 14.15 -21.26 -6.63
N ASP A 136 13.23 -21.46 -5.68
CA ASP A 136 13.51 -22.23 -4.47
C ASP A 136 13.49 -23.75 -4.82
N GLU A 137 12.66 -24.17 -5.78
CA GLU A 137 12.57 -25.56 -6.27
C GLU A 137 13.70 -25.96 -7.24
N LEU A 138 14.22 -25.04 -8.05
CA LEU A 138 15.34 -25.31 -8.98
C LEU A 138 16.70 -25.49 -8.29
N ALA A 139 16.76 -25.32 -6.97
CA ALA A 139 17.98 -25.41 -6.16
C ALA A 139 18.00 -26.61 -5.20
N SER A 140 16.94 -27.44 -5.14
CA SER A 140 17.11 -28.75 -4.50
C SER A 140 18.02 -29.59 -5.40
N PRO A 141 19.11 -30.18 -4.86
CA PRO A 141 19.81 -31.22 -5.58
C PRO A 141 18.77 -32.27 -5.99
N VAL A 142 18.83 -32.72 -7.24
CA VAL A 142 18.23 -34.00 -7.60
C VAL A 142 18.95 -35.03 -6.72
N GLU A 143 18.29 -35.48 -5.65
CA GLU A 143 18.65 -36.73 -4.97
C GLU A 143 18.09 -37.92 -5.75
#